data_AF-A0A6M2CCW4-F1
#
_entry.id   AF-A0A6M2CCW4-F1
#
_cell.length_a   1.000
_cell.length_b   1.000
_cell.length_c   1.000
_cell.angle_alpha   90.00
_cell.angle_beta   90.00
_cell.angle_gamma   90.00
#
_symmetry.space_group_name_H-M   'P 1'
#
loop_
_entity.id
_entity.type
_entity.pdbx_description
1 polymer ?
#
loop_
_entity_poly.entity_id
_entity_poly.type
_entity_poly.pdbx_seq_one_letter_code
_entity_poly.pdbx_strand_id
1 'polypeptide(L)'
;MKRVKKLGIWMDHSIAYLMEFTNNPFEIKTIESEFPESKKELNFNKGANLSINTDKHILYAYYNKIGEAIKNYKQIVLFGPTDAKVELFDVLSEDHRFVKIKVEIKETDKMNLHQQHEFINKYFAEN
;
A
#
# COMPACT_ATOMS: atom_id res chain seq x y z
N MET A 1 -19.61 -17.39 13.23
CA MET A 1 -18.81 -16.15 13.42
C MET A 1 -18.22 -15.75 12.07
N LYS A 2 -18.47 -14.53 11.58
CA LYS A 2 -17.77 -14.02 10.39
C LYS A 2 -16.31 -13.78 10.78
N ARG A 3 -15.36 -14.47 10.13
CA ARG A 3 -13.94 -14.22 10.36
C ARG A 3 -13.60 -12.80 9.92
N VAL A 4 -12.87 -12.08 10.76
CA VAL A 4 -12.38 -10.73 10.44
C VAL A 4 -11.37 -10.88 9.31
N LYS A 5 -11.62 -10.23 8.16
CA LYS A 5 -10.66 -10.24 7.05
C LYS A 5 -9.45 -9.37 7.42
N LYS A 6 -8.29 -10.02 7.52
CA LYS A 6 -6.98 -9.45 7.82
C LYS A 6 -6.18 -9.32 6.52
N LEU A 7 -5.55 -8.17 6.29
CA LEU A 7 -4.79 -7.87 5.08
C LEU A 7 -3.40 -7.32 5.44
N GLY A 8 -2.37 -7.81 4.78
CA GLY A 8 -1.07 -7.15 4.76
C GLY A 8 -0.83 -6.46 3.43
N ILE A 9 -0.27 -5.26 3.47
CA ILE A 9 0.08 -4.49 2.28
C ILE A 9 1.56 -4.16 2.37
N TRP A 10 2.36 -4.82 1.53
CA TRP A 10 3.71 -4.33 1.26
C TRP A 10 3.62 -3.27 0.18
N MET A 11 4.22 -2.10 0.38
CA MET A 11 4.18 -1.05 -0.64
C MET A 11 5.39 -0.14 -0.65
N ASP A 12 5.64 0.43 -1.82
CA ASP A 12 6.43 1.64 -2.03
C ASP A 12 5.64 2.63 -2.92
N HIS A 13 6.28 3.70 -3.40
CA HIS A 13 5.63 4.70 -4.27
C HIS A 13 5.32 4.21 -5.69
N SER A 14 5.79 3.00 -6.05
CA SER A 14 5.65 2.41 -7.38
C SER A 14 4.67 1.22 -7.41
N ILE A 15 4.69 0.37 -6.38
CA ILE A 15 3.93 -0.89 -6.36
C ILE A 15 3.45 -1.26 -4.96
N ALA A 16 2.25 -1.84 -4.89
CA ALA A 16 1.67 -2.39 -3.67
C ALA A 16 1.25 -3.84 -3.91
N TYR A 17 1.66 -4.71 -2.99
CA TYR A 17 1.25 -6.10 -2.91
C TYR A 17 0.27 -6.27 -1.75
N LEU A 18 -1.00 -6.52 -2.08
CA LEU A 18 -2.07 -6.77 -1.12
C LEU A 18 -2.19 -8.29 -0.92
N MET A 19 -1.95 -8.73 0.30
CA MET A 19 -1.87 -10.15 0.67
C MET A 19 -2.92 -10.45 1.75
N GLU A 20 -3.97 -11.20 1.40
CA GLU A 20 -5.02 -11.57 2.35
C GLU A 20 -4.53 -12.71 3.26
N PHE A 21 -4.64 -12.51 4.57
CA PHE A 21 -4.30 -13.53 5.55
C PHE A 21 -5.45 -14.54 5.68
N THR A 22 -5.37 -15.64 4.92
CA THR A 22 -6.32 -16.76 4.97
C THR A 22 -5.60 -18.10 5.14
N ASN A 23 -6.37 -19.16 5.42
CA ASN A 23 -5.85 -20.52 5.54
C ASN A 23 -5.55 -21.19 4.17
N ASN A 24 -5.85 -20.54 3.05
CA ASN A 24 -5.67 -21.05 1.69
C ASN A 24 -4.48 -20.34 1.00
N PRO A 25 -3.92 -20.89 -0.10
CA PRO A 25 -2.82 -20.25 -0.81
C PRO A 25 -3.13 -18.77 -1.07
N PHE A 26 -2.21 -17.90 -0.62
CA PHE A 26 -2.40 -16.46 -0.53
C PHE A 26 -2.72 -15.86 -1.90
N GLU A 27 -3.90 -15.23 -2.02
CA GLU A 27 -4.18 -14.36 -3.15
C GLU A 27 -3.42 -13.05 -2.95
N ILE A 28 -2.47 -12.80 -3.86
CA ILE A 28 -1.71 -11.56 -3.90
C ILE A 28 -2.32 -10.70 -5.01
N LYS A 29 -2.89 -9.56 -4.62
CA LYS A 29 -3.35 -8.54 -5.56
C LYS A 29 -2.28 -7.47 -5.68
N THR A 30 -1.75 -7.28 -6.88
CA THR A 30 -0.79 -6.21 -7.17
C THR A 30 -1.54 -4.97 -7.66
N ILE A 31 -1.15 -3.81 -7.14
CA ILE A 31 -1.58 -2.50 -7.63
C ILE A 31 -0.32 -1.71 -7.96
N GLU A 32 -0.21 -1.29 -9.21
CA GLU A 32 0.90 -0.47 -9.69
C GLU A 32 0.49 1.00 -9.78
N SER A 33 1.42 1.87 -9.44
CA SER A 33 1.30 3.31 -9.65
C SER A 33 1.41 3.59 -11.15
N GLU A 34 0.61 4.54 -11.65
CA GLU A 34 0.70 4.99 -13.05
C GLU A 34 1.93 5.88 -13.30
N PHE A 35 2.93 5.83 -12.42
CA PHE A 35 4.15 6.59 -12.56
C PHE A 35 4.82 6.22 -13.89
N PRO A 36 4.97 7.16 -14.84
CA PRO A 36 5.54 6.83 -16.14
C PRO A 36 7.00 6.42 -15.92
N GLU A 37 7.38 5.21 -16.32
CA GLU A 37 8.80 4.78 -16.33
C GLU A 37 9.69 5.77 -17.09
N SER A 38 9.12 6.49 -18.05
CA SER A 38 9.77 7.54 -18.86
C SER A 38 10.15 8.82 -18.11
N LYS A 39 9.66 9.05 -16.88
CA LYS A 39 10.07 10.23 -16.08
C LYS A 39 11.39 10.06 -15.33
N LYS A 40 11.95 8.84 -15.25
CA LYS A 40 13.30 8.64 -14.69
C LYS A 40 14.39 9.36 -15.48
N GLU A 41 14.17 9.65 -16.77
CA GLU A 41 15.15 10.31 -17.65
C GLU A 41 14.86 11.81 -17.92
N LEU A 42 13.65 12.31 -17.65
CA LEU A 42 13.22 13.65 -18.04
C LEU A 42 13.42 14.74 -16.98
N ASN A 43 13.81 14.38 -15.75
CA ASN A 43 14.01 15.34 -14.64
C ASN A 43 15.26 16.22 -14.76
N PHE A 44 15.95 16.23 -15.91
CA PHE A 44 17.10 17.09 -16.11
C PHE A 44 16.82 18.43 -16.79
N ASN A 45 15.67 18.67 -17.46
CA ASN A 45 15.65 19.83 -18.39
C ASN A 45 14.39 20.66 -18.64
N LYS A 46 13.26 20.56 -17.91
CA LYS A 46 12.18 21.57 -18.14
C LYS A 46 11.17 21.71 -16.99
N GLY A 47 11.19 22.88 -16.34
CA GLY A 47 10.04 23.50 -15.66
C GLY A 47 9.52 22.79 -14.40
N ALA A 48 10.10 23.12 -13.24
CA ALA A 48 9.79 22.51 -11.93
C ALA A 48 8.32 22.59 -11.46
N ASN A 49 7.47 23.46 -12.02
CA ASN A 49 6.12 23.70 -11.46
C ASN A 49 4.98 22.86 -12.07
N LEU A 50 5.11 22.36 -13.30
CA LEU A 50 4.06 21.55 -13.93
C LEU A 50 4.14 20.08 -13.53
N SER A 51 5.35 19.55 -13.25
CA SER A 51 5.52 18.13 -12.88
C SER A 51 4.99 17.82 -11.49
N ILE A 52 5.21 18.69 -10.50
CA ILE A 52 4.88 18.41 -9.09
C ILE A 52 3.38 18.17 -8.88
N ASN A 53 2.52 18.96 -9.54
CA ASN A 53 1.06 18.78 -9.43
C ASN A 53 0.62 17.47 -10.10
N THR A 54 1.18 17.12 -11.26
CA THR A 54 0.90 15.85 -11.94
C THR A 54 1.35 14.66 -11.10
N ASP A 55 2.52 14.75 -10.45
CA ASP A 55 3.08 13.65 -9.65
C ASP A 55 2.22 13.39 -8.39
N LYS A 56 1.71 14.44 -7.73
CA LYS A 56 0.74 14.32 -6.64
C LYS A 56 -0.58 13.71 -7.10
N HIS A 57 -1.09 14.09 -8.27
CA HIS A 57 -2.32 13.51 -8.81
C HIS A 57 -2.19 12.02 -9.10
N ILE A 58 -1.04 11.59 -9.64
CA ILE A 58 -0.75 10.18 -9.93
C ILE A 58 -0.68 9.38 -8.62
N LEU A 59 0.05 9.88 -7.62
CA LEU A 59 0.14 9.23 -6.31
C LEU A 59 -1.21 9.15 -5.60
N TYR A 60 -2.02 10.21 -5.67
CA TYR A 60 -3.37 10.20 -5.10
C TYR A 60 -4.28 9.19 -5.80
N ALA A 61 -4.20 9.08 -7.14
CA ALA A 61 -4.94 8.06 -7.88
C ALA A 61 -4.51 6.64 -7.48
N TYR A 62 -3.21 6.43 -7.28
CA TYR A 62 -2.64 5.17 -6.80
C TYR A 62 -3.16 4.81 -5.40
N TYR A 63 -3.12 5.74 -4.44
CA TYR A 63 -3.65 5.53 -3.09
C TYR A 63 -5.17 5.28 -3.08
N ASN A 64 -5.93 5.97 -3.93
CA ASN A 64 -7.37 5.71 -4.06
C ASN A 64 -7.67 4.29 -4.57
N LYS A 65 -6.89 3.78 -5.53
CA LYS A 65 -7.04 2.39 -6.01
C LYS A 65 -6.80 1.38 -4.87
N ILE A 66 -5.82 1.64 -4.02
CA ILE A 66 -5.56 0.83 -2.83
C ILE A 66 -6.73 0.94 -1.85
N GLY A 67 -7.19 2.15 -1.52
CA GLY A 67 -8.35 2.39 -0.66
C GLY A 67 -9.60 1.63 -1.10
N GLU A 68 -9.94 1.68 -2.38
CA GLU A 68 -11.08 0.95 -2.95
C GLU A 68 -10.93 -0.57 -2.86
N ALA A 69 -9.71 -1.10 -2.97
CA ALA A 69 -9.43 -2.51 -2.82
C ALA A 69 -9.57 -2.97 -1.36
N ILE A 70 -9.28 -2.10 -0.39
CA ILE A 70 -9.17 -2.49 1.03
C ILE A 70 -10.41 -2.16 1.88
N LYS A 71 -11.43 -1.50 1.33
CA LYS A 71 -12.66 -1.09 2.04
C LYS A 71 -13.42 -2.22 2.74
N ASN A 72 -13.23 -3.47 2.29
CA ASN A 72 -13.91 -4.64 2.84
C ASN A 72 -13.14 -5.34 3.97
N TYR A 73 -11.93 -4.86 4.27
CA TYR A 73 -11.07 -5.41 5.32
C TYR A 73 -11.32 -4.67 6.64
N LYS A 74 -10.97 -5.33 7.75
CA LYS A 74 -11.20 -4.78 9.10
C LYS A 74 -9.91 -4.56 9.87
N GLN A 75 -8.85 -5.27 9.49
CA GLN A 75 -7.52 -5.11 10.04
C GLN A 75 -6.53 -5.13 8.89
N ILE A 76 -5.68 -4.11 8.84
CA ILE A 76 -4.71 -3.88 7.78
C ILE A 76 -3.37 -3.57 8.43
N VAL A 77 -2.31 -4.23 7.95
CA VAL A 77 -0.93 -3.84 8.26
C VAL A 77 -0.29 -3.27 7.00
N LEU A 78 0.18 -2.04 7.07
CA LEU A 78 0.95 -1.36 6.03
C LEU A 78 2.43 -1.50 6.36
N PHE A 79 3.21 -2.00 5.41
CA PHE A 79 4.64 -2.17 5.60
C PHE A 79 5.40 -1.94 4.29
N GLY A 80 6.68 -1.63 4.39
CA GLY A 80 7.52 -1.34 3.23
C GLY A 80 8.69 -0.40 3.53
N PRO A 81 9.63 -0.29 2.58
CA PRO A 81 10.89 0.43 2.76
C PRO A 81 10.79 1.95 2.61
N THR A 82 9.67 2.48 2.15
CA THR A 82 9.48 3.93 1.92
C THR A 82 8.35 4.50 2.76
N ASP A 83 8.21 5.83 2.74
CA ASP A 83 7.16 6.55 3.45
C ASP A 83 5.78 6.45 2.78
N ALA A 84 5.65 5.72 1.66
CA ALA A 84 4.38 5.55 0.94
C ALA A 84 3.27 4.95 1.84
N LYS A 85 3.65 4.11 2.80
CA LYS A 85 2.75 3.56 3.82
C LYS A 85 2.19 4.60 4.80
N VAL A 86 3.00 5.61 5.13
CA VAL A 86 2.60 6.73 5.99
C VAL A 86 1.69 7.67 5.21
N GLU A 87 2.07 8.02 3.98
CA GLU A 87 1.24 8.84 3.09
C GLU A 87 -0.12 8.19 2.82
N LEU A 88 -0.17 6.88 2.55
CA LEU A 88 -1.42 6.16 2.39
C LEU A 88 -2.25 6.20 3.68
N PHE A 89 -1.63 6.01 4.85
CA PHE A 89 -2.34 6.09 6.12
C PHE A 89 -2.98 7.46 6.33
N ASP A 90 -2.26 8.54 6.02
CA ASP A 90 -2.78 9.90 6.11
C ASP A 90 -4.01 10.08 5.19
N VAL A 91 -3.92 9.65 3.92
CA VAL A 91 -5.04 9.68 2.97
C VAL A 91 -6.24 8.87 3.46
N LEU A 92 -6.01 7.68 4.03
CA LEU A 92 -7.09 6.84 4.58
C LEU A 92 -7.70 7.45 5.85
N SER A 93 -6.91 8.16 6.65
CA SER A 93 -7.35 8.79 7.90
C SER A 93 -8.32 9.95 7.67
N GLU A 94 -8.19 10.64 6.53
CA GLU A 94 -9.11 11.70 6.10
C GLU A 94 -10.48 11.13 5.66
N ASP A 95 -10.55 9.85 5.31
CA ASP A 95 -11.76 9.22 4.80
C ASP A 95 -12.51 8.42 5.88
N HIS A 96 -13.72 8.90 6.21
CA HIS A 96 -14.60 8.31 7.21
C HIS A 96 -14.92 6.82 7.00
N ARG A 97 -14.81 6.32 5.76
CA ARG A 97 -15.01 4.90 5.43
C ARG A 97 -13.99 4.00 6.14
N PHE A 98 -12.80 4.51 6.42
CA PHE A 98 -11.69 3.75 7.00
C PHE A 98 -11.56 3.92 8.51
N VAL A 99 -12.35 4.79 9.15
CA VAL A 99 -12.33 5.03 10.62
C VAL A 99 -12.56 3.76 11.44
N LYS A 100 -13.32 2.79 10.89
CA LYS A 100 -13.61 1.51 11.56
C LYS A 100 -12.59 0.41 11.25
N ILE A 101 -11.59 0.69 10.42
CA ILE A 101 -10.56 -0.26 10.02
C ILE A 101 -9.35 -0.04 10.91
N LYS A 102 -8.87 -1.10 11.55
CA LYS A 102 -7.62 -1.04 12.32
C LYS A 102 -6.46 -1.05 11.32
N VAL A 103 -5.80 0.09 11.14
CA VAL A 103 -4.61 0.21 10.29
C VAL A 103 -3.39 0.34 11.18
N GLU A 104 -2.38 -0.49 10.95
CA GLU A 104 -1.11 -0.48 11.67
C GLU A 104 0.04 -0.31 10.67
N ILE A 105 0.99 0.56 10.98
CA ILE A 105 2.17 0.80 10.13
C ILE A 105 3.37 0.07 10.73
N LYS A 106 4.13 -0.64 9.90
CA LYS A 106 5.39 -1.29 10.27
C LYS A 106 6.50 -0.89 9.30
N GLU A 107 7.61 -0.44 9.87
CA GLU A 107 8.85 -0.22 9.12
C GLU A 107 9.49 -1.56 8.79
N THR A 108 9.86 -1.73 7.52
CA THR A 108 10.52 -2.95 7.03
C THR A 108 11.49 -2.59 5.92
N ASP A 109 12.61 -3.31 5.84
CA ASP A 109 13.51 -3.21 4.68
C ASP A 109 12.84 -3.72 3.38
N LYS A 110 13.58 -3.63 2.27
CA LYS A 110 13.17 -4.28 1.02
C LYS A 110 13.02 -5.79 1.25
N MET A 111 11.85 -6.32 0.89
CA MET A 111 11.51 -7.72 1.05
C MET A 111 11.09 -8.30 -0.30
N ASN A 112 11.55 -9.51 -0.61
CA ASN A 112 10.99 -10.29 -1.70
C ASN A 112 9.62 -10.89 -1.30
N LEU A 113 8.89 -11.43 -2.28
CA LEU A 113 7.54 -11.98 -2.06
C LEU A 113 7.49 -13.03 -0.93
N HIS A 114 8.52 -13.87 -0.81
CA HIS A 114 8.61 -14.89 0.24
C HIS A 114 8.79 -14.26 1.62
N GLN A 115 9.67 -13.27 1.74
CA GLN A 115 9.89 -12.52 2.99
C GLN A 115 8.66 -11.72 3.41
N GLN A 116 7.96 -11.10 2.44
CA GLN A 116 6.70 -10.39 2.70
C GLN A 116 5.64 -11.36 3.26
N HIS A 117 5.55 -12.54 2.66
CA HIS A 117 4.63 -13.58 3.11
C HIS A 117 4.98 -14.11 4.51
N GLU A 118 6.26 -14.38 4.79
CA GLU A 118 6.71 -14.79 6.12
C GLU A 118 6.42 -13.71 7.18
N PHE A 119 6.66 -12.45 6.84
CA PHE A 119 6.37 -11.30 7.71
C PHE A 119 4.88 -11.24 8.09
N ILE A 120 3.98 -11.33 7.11
CA ILE A 120 2.53 -11.29 7.35
C ILE A 120 2.09 -12.46 8.22
N ASN A 121 2.59 -13.66 7.93
CA ASN A 121 2.25 -14.85 8.71
C ASN A 121 2.68 -14.71 10.16
N LYS A 122 3.93 -14.28 10.38
CA LYS A 122 4.45 -14.05 11.73
C LYS A 122 3.63 -12.97 12.44
N TYR A 123 3.36 -11.85 11.77
CA TYR A 123 2.62 -10.73 12.32
C TYR A 123 1.22 -11.11 12.81
N PHE A 124 0.44 -11.84 12.00
CA PHE A 124 -0.93 -12.22 12.35
C PHE A 124 -1.04 -13.55 13.12
N ALA A 125 0.03 -14.33 13.21
CA ALA A 125 0.11 -15.47 14.13
C ALA A 125 0.43 -15.02 15.56
N GLU A 126 1.22 -13.96 15.71
CA GLU A 126 1.58 -13.37 17.00
C GLU A 126 0.52 -12.37 17.54
N ASN A 127 -0.42 -11.88 16.70
CA ASN A 127 -1.47 -10.90 17.05
C ASN A 127 -2.90 -11.30 16.63
#